data_AF-A0A3E2YNV0-F1
#
_entry.id   AF-A0A3E2YNV0-F1
#
_cell.length_a   1.000
_cell.length_b   1.000
_cell.length_c   1.000
_cell.angle_alpha   90.00
_cell.angle_beta   90.00
_cell.angle_gamma   90.00
#
_symmetry.space_group_name_H-M   'P 1'
#
loop_
_entity.id
_entity.type
_entity.pdbx_description
1 polymer ?
#
loop_
_entity_poly.entity_id
_entity_poly.type
_entity_poly.pdbx_seq_one_letter_code
_entity_poly.pdbx_strand_id
1 'polypeptide(L)'
;MVTIPLRLPELDDESTTSDLLQRHLPESTVVKGLNNIYFKPLLALARPTGAADRSALPIAGDDAAAKAAVTAFLDTLGYDAADVGPLAEGWRFQRDTTAYAAFYAADPAGDFDVPARVDAERLRAALAARRYADA
;
A
#
# COMPACT_ATOMS: atom_id res chain seq x y z
N MET A 1 -37.01 -12.38 7.85
CA MET A 1 -36.09 -11.23 7.65
C MET A 1 -34.99 -11.37 8.68
N VAL A 2 -33.85 -11.96 8.30
CA VAL A 2 -32.68 -12.11 9.19
C VAL A 2 -31.76 -10.94 8.88
N THR A 3 -31.72 -9.97 9.78
CA THR A 3 -30.76 -8.87 9.71
C THR A 3 -29.44 -9.41 10.25
N ILE A 4 -28.52 -9.80 9.36
CA ILE A 4 -27.12 -9.99 9.74
C ILE A 4 -26.55 -8.58 9.87
N PRO A 5 -26.21 -8.08 11.08
CA PRO A 5 -25.49 -6.83 11.16
C PRO A 5 -24.15 -7.01 10.44
N LEU A 6 -23.91 -6.18 9.43
CA LEU A 6 -22.69 -6.14 8.60
C LEU A 6 -21.50 -5.55 9.39
N ARG A 7 -21.39 -5.91 10.67
CA ARG A 7 -20.37 -5.44 11.58
C ARG A 7 -19.49 -6.63 11.93
N LEU A 8 -18.26 -6.60 11.45
CA LEU A 8 -17.19 -7.50 11.85
C LEU A 8 -16.40 -6.79 12.95
N PRO A 9 -16.60 -7.12 14.23
CA PRO A 9 -15.92 -6.46 15.35
C PRO A 9 -14.39 -6.47 15.19
N GLU A 10 -13.85 -7.46 14.47
CA GLU A 10 -12.42 -7.61 14.23
C GLU A 10 -11.86 -6.53 13.29
N LEU A 11 -12.70 -5.93 12.44
CA LEU A 11 -12.36 -4.75 11.64
C LEU A 11 -12.40 -3.45 12.46
N ASP A 12 -13.05 -3.46 13.62
CA ASP A 12 -13.14 -2.32 14.55
C ASP A 12 -11.94 -2.29 15.54
N ASP A 13 -11.12 -3.36 15.61
CA ASP A 13 -10.02 -3.54 16.58
C ASP A 13 -8.63 -3.15 16.04
N GLU A 14 -8.57 -2.20 15.10
CA GLU A 14 -7.31 -1.66 14.54
C GLU A 14 -6.36 -2.68 13.87
N SER A 15 -6.74 -3.96 13.83
CA SER A 15 -6.03 -5.00 13.09
C SER A 15 -6.12 -4.67 11.60
N THR A 16 -5.01 -4.77 10.88
CA THR A 16 -5.05 -4.45 9.46
C THR A 16 -5.98 -5.47 8.78
N THR A 17 -6.80 -5.01 7.84
CA THR A 17 -7.70 -5.91 7.07
C THR A 17 -6.92 -7.09 6.45
N SER A 18 -5.63 -6.91 6.20
CA SER A 18 -4.72 -7.94 5.71
C SER A 18 -4.36 -9.01 6.75
N ASP A 19 -4.17 -8.65 8.03
CA ASP A 19 -3.95 -9.62 9.12
C ASP A 19 -5.19 -10.49 9.35
N LEU A 20 -6.38 -9.92 9.19
CA LEU A 20 -7.63 -10.68 9.24
C LEU A 20 -7.74 -11.64 8.06
N LEU A 21 -7.38 -11.20 6.86
CA LEU A 21 -7.37 -12.04 5.67
C LEU A 21 -6.40 -13.22 5.83
N GLN A 22 -5.19 -12.99 6.35
CA GLN A 22 -4.22 -14.05 6.60
C GLN A 22 -4.74 -15.10 7.59
N ARG A 23 -5.47 -14.67 8.64
CA ARG A 23 -6.13 -15.58 9.59
C ARG A 23 -7.23 -16.44 8.94
N HIS A 24 -7.93 -15.90 7.94
CA HIS A 24 -8.99 -16.63 7.23
C HIS A 24 -8.44 -17.53 6.11
N LEU A 25 -7.19 -17.32 5.69
CA LEU A 25 -6.51 -18.09 4.65
C LEU A 25 -5.19 -18.66 5.18
N PRO A 26 -5.21 -19.57 6.16
CA PRO A 26 -4.01 -20.02 6.86
C PRO A 26 -3.00 -20.76 5.98
N GLU A 27 -3.44 -21.30 4.83
CA GLU A 27 -2.59 -21.99 3.85
C GLU A 27 -2.07 -21.05 2.75
N SER A 28 -2.50 -19.79 2.74
CA SER A 28 -2.06 -18.78 1.77
C SER A 28 -0.99 -17.88 2.35
N THR A 29 -0.23 -17.24 1.47
CA THR A 29 0.74 -16.22 1.83
C THR A 29 0.25 -14.85 1.38
N VAL A 30 -0.09 -13.99 2.33
CA VAL A 30 -0.65 -12.66 2.05
C VAL A 30 0.45 -11.61 1.98
N VAL A 31 0.44 -10.82 0.90
CA VAL A 31 1.26 -9.61 0.75
C VAL A 31 0.33 -8.45 0.42
N LYS A 32 0.41 -7.37 1.20
CA LYS A 32 -0.32 -6.14 0.93
C LYS A 32 0.49 -5.24 0.00
N GLY A 33 -0.17 -4.66 -1.00
CA GLY A 33 0.39 -3.66 -1.91
C GLY A 33 -0.72 -2.99 -2.73
N LEU A 34 -0.37 -1.98 -3.53
CA LEU A 34 -1.25 -1.25 -4.47
C LEU A 34 -2.45 -0.49 -3.88
N ASN A 35 -2.84 -0.74 -2.63
CA ASN A 35 -3.99 -0.07 -2.03
C ASN A 35 -3.79 1.45 -1.88
N ASN A 36 -2.54 1.91 -1.89
CA ASN A 36 -2.17 3.27 -1.55
C ASN A 36 -2.06 4.23 -2.75
N ILE A 37 -2.32 3.76 -3.97
CA ILE A 37 -2.24 4.57 -5.19
C ILE A 37 -3.61 4.59 -5.90
N TYR A 38 -4.03 5.77 -6.37
CA TYR A 38 -5.24 5.91 -7.18
C TYR A 38 -5.00 5.38 -8.60
N PHE A 39 -6.05 4.88 -9.28
CA PHE A 39 -5.89 4.19 -10.55
C PHE A 39 -5.33 5.07 -11.68
N LYS A 40 -5.59 6.40 -11.68
CA LYS A 40 -5.05 7.32 -12.69
C LYS A 40 -3.53 7.48 -12.57
N PRO A 41 -2.95 7.83 -11.39
CA PRO A 41 -1.51 7.78 -11.18
C PRO A 41 -0.88 6.41 -11.43
N LEU A 42 -1.58 5.32 -11.10
CA LEU A 42 -1.09 3.95 -11.38
C LEU A 42 -0.87 3.70 -12.88
N LEU A 43 -1.73 4.27 -13.74
CA LEU A 43 -1.57 4.15 -15.18
C LEU A 43 -0.50 5.10 -15.74
N ALA A 44 -0.41 6.31 -15.18
CA ALA A 44 0.44 7.38 -15.75
C ALA A 44 1.91 7.34 -15.30
N LEU A 45 2.19 6.80 -14.11
CA LEU A 45 3.54 6.82 -13.50
C LEU A 45 4.37 5.57 -13.83
N ALA A 46 3.82 4.58 -14.54
CA ALA A 46 4.55 3.39 -14.95
C ALA A 46 5.76 3.76 -15.82
N ARG A 47 6.93 3.19 -15.51
CA ARG A 47 8.17 3.37 -16.29
C ARG A 47 8.90 2.04 -16.47
N PRO A 48 9.62 1.84 -17.58
CA PRO A 48 10.39 0.60 -17.80
C PRO A 48 11.37 0.32 -16.66
N THR A 49 11.69 -0.97 -16.46
CA THR A 49 12.73 -1.42 -15.52
C THR A 49 14.04 -0.66 -15.75
N GLY A 50 14.64 -0.16 -14.67
CA GLY A 50 15.90 0.60 -14.69
C GLY A 50 15.77 2.08 -15.03
N ALA A 51 14.57 2.59 -15.34
CA ALA A 51 14.37 4.02 -15.55
C ALA A 51 14.62 4.80 -14.24
N ALA A 52 15.41 5.87 -14.31
CA ALA A 52 15.78 6.67 -13.13
C ALA A 52 14.60 7.46 -12.53
N ASP A 53 13.50 7.61 -13.27
CA ASP A 53 12.30 8.35 -12.89
C ASP A 53 11.14 7.47 -12.37
N ARG A 54 11.43 6.22 -11.99
CA ARG A 54 10.43 5.31 -11.40
C ARG A 54 9.84 5.83 -10.10
N SER A 55 8.57 5.46 -9.90
CA SER A 55 7.90 5.60 -8.61
C SER A 55 7.99 4.28 -7.83
N ALA A 56 7.98 4.39 -6.50
CA ALA A 56 7.97 3.25 -5.60
C ALA A 56 6.57 3.02 -5.00
N LEU A 57 6.24 1.76 -4.73
CA LEU A 57 5.02 1.35 -4.03
C LEU A 57 5.38 0.51 -2.79
N PRO A 58 4.68 0.71 -1.65
CA PRO A 58 4.94 -0.05 -0.45
C PRO A 58 4.39 -1.47 -0.55
N ILE A 59 5.11 -2.42 0.04
CA ILE A 59 4.64 -3.80 0.25
C ILE A 59 4.85 -4.22 1.70
N ALA A 60 3.94 -5.03 2.24
CA ALA A 60 4.03 -5.62 3.58
C ALA A 60 3.64 -7.10 3.53
N GLY A 61 4.36 -7.96 4.23
CA GLY A 61 4.09 -9.39 4.26
C GLY A 61 5.13 -10.18 5.07
N ASP A 62 4.71 -11.33 5.60
CA ASP A 62 5.53 -12.12 6.53
C ASP A 62 6.46 -13.11 5.83
N ASP A 63 6.19 -13.46 4.58
CA ASP A 63 7.01 -14.39 3.79
C ASP A 63 7.90 -13.65 2.78
N ALA A 64 9.19 -13.92 2.84
CA ALA A 64 10.18 -13.27 1.99
C ALA A 64 10.06 -13.66 0.51
N ALA A 65 9.67 -14.91 0.20
CA ALA A 65 9.54 -15.38 -1.18
C ALA A 65 8.32 -14.76 -1.87
N ALA A 66 7.20 -14.64 -1.16
CA ALA A 66 6.01 -13.95 -1.65
C ALA A 66 6.27 -12.46 -1.85
N LYS A 67 7.00 -11.80 -0.93
CA LYS A 67 7.41 -10.40 -1.13
C LYS A 67 8.33 -10.22 -2.34
N ALA A 68 9.24 -11.16 -2.58
CA ALA A 68 10.07 -11.15 -3.77
C ALA A 68 9.24 -11.32 -5.06
N ALA A 69 8.25 -12.21 -5.06
CA ALA A 69 7.33 -12.39 -6.18
C ALA A 69 6.50 -11.13 -6.47
N VAL A 70 5.97 -10.47 -5.43
CA VAL A 70 5.25 -9.19 -5.58
C VAL A 70 6.19 -8.07 -6.03
N THR A 71 7.42 -8.03 -5.55
CA THR A 71 8.44 -7.07 -6.01
C THR A 71 8.71 -7.22 -7.50
N ALA A 72 8.90 -8.46 -7.98
CA ALA A 72 9.07 -8.72 -9.41
C ALA A 72 7.81 -8.36 -10.20
N PHE A 73 6.62 -8.62 -9.67
CA PHE A 73 5.37 -8.21 -10.31
C PHE A 73 5.27 -6.68 -10.46
N LEU A 74 5.55 -5.92 -9.40
CA LEU A 74 5.59 -4.45 -9.45
C LEU A 74 6.64 -3.95 -10.45
N ASP A 75 7.78 -4.66 -10.55
CA ASP A 75 8.78 -4.34 -11.55
C ASP A 75 8.21 -4.39 -12.97
N THR A 76 7.46 -5.46 -13.29
CA THR A 76 6.79 -5.59 -14.60
C THR A 76 5.71 -4.55 -14.85
N LEU A 77 5.06 -4.04 -13.80
CA LEU A 77 4.12 -2.91 -13.88
C LEU A 77 4.82 -1.55 -14.01
N GLY A 78 6.14 -1.50 -13.83
CA GLY A 78 6.93 -0.30 -13.96
C GLY A 78 7.17 0.48 -12.67
N TYR A 79 7.10 -0.18 -11.52
CA TYR A 79 7.30 0.41 -10.20
C TYR A 79 8.41 -0.29 -9.42
N ASP A 80 9.13 0.48 -8.61
CA ASP A 80 9.98 -0.09 -7.58
C ASP A 80 9.14 -0.52 -6.36
N ALA A 81 9.58 -1.52 -5.61
CA ALA A 81 8.94 -1.91 -4.36
C ALA A 81 9.71 -1.37 -3.15
N ALA A 82 8.97 -0.88 -2.15
CA ALA A 82 9.49 -0.56 -0.83
C ALA A 82 8.91 -1.53 0.20
N ASP A 83 9.70 -2.51 0.62
CA ASP A 83 9.32 -3.45 1.67
C ASP A 83 9.28 -2.74 3.04
N VAL A 84 8.12 -2.76 3.68
CA VAL A 84 7.89 -2.14 5.00
C VAL A 84 7.93 -3.15 6.15
N GLY A 85 8.22 -4.42 5.85
CA GLY A 85 8.38 -5.48 6.84
C GLY A 85 7.17 -6.43 6.91
N PRO A 86 6.81 -6.89 8.13
CA PRO A 86 5.71 -7.82 8.38
C PRO A 86 4.35 -7.31 7.87
N LEU A 87 3.40 -8.21 7.66
CA LEU A 87 2.05 -7.86 7.18
C LEU A 87 1.35 -6.85 8.10
N ALA A 88 1.60 -6.97 9.41
CA ALA A 88 1.11 -6.07 10.44
C ALA A 88 1.55 -4.61 10.22
N GLU A 89 2.66 -4.33 9.53
CA GLU A 89 3.10 -2.96 9.22
C GLU A 89 2.31 -2.34 8.04
N GLY A 90 1.40 -3.11 7.43
CA GLY A 90 0.56 -2.68 6.32
C GLY A 90 -0.35 -1.48 6.64
N TRP A 91 -0.55 -1.14 7.92
CA TRP A 91 -1.33 0.05 8.29
C TRP A 91 -0.67 1.36 7.86
N ARG A 92 0.65 1.39 7.64
CA ARG A 92 1.42 2.62 7.34
C ARG A 92 1.07 3.29 6.00
N PHE A 93 0.35 2.59 5.12
CA PHE A 93 -0.04 3.08 3.80
C PHE A 93 -1.53 2.86 3.50
N GLN A 94 -2.36 2.80 4.55
CA GLN A 94 -3.81 2.78 4.41
C GLN A 94 -4.42 4.18 4.54
N ARG A 95 -5.75 4.28 4.46
CA ARG A 95 -6.48 5.53 4.71
C ARG A 95 -5.99 6.21 5.99
N ASP A 96 -6.00 7.54 5.99
CA ASP A 96 -5.58 8.40 7.11
C ASP A 96 -4.09 8.25 7.47
N THR A 97 -3.26 8.00 6.45
CA THR A 97 -1.79 8.07 6.53
C THR A 97 -1.23 8.91 5.39
N THR A 98 -0.03 9.45 5.58
CA THR A 98 0.66 10.28 4.57
C THR A 98 0.90 9.55 3.25
N ALA A 99 1.19 8.24 3.29
CA ALA A 99 1.56 7.46 2.12
C ALA A 99 0.36 6.95 1.29
N TYR A 100 -0.84 7.50 1.49
CA TYR A 100 -2.09 7.03 0.89
C TYR A 100 -2.65 7.98 -0.16
N ALA A 101 -3.14 7.40 -1.27
CA ALA A 101 -3.87 7.98 -2.39
C ALA A 101 -3.27 9.26 -2.98
N ALA A 102 -3.50 10.40 -2.34
CA ALA A 102 -3.10 11.73 -2.81
C ALA A 102 -1.58 11.93 -2.77
N PHE A 103 -0.87 11.01 -2.10
CA PHE A 103 0.59 10.98 -2.08
C PHE A 103 1.22 10.91 -3.49
N TYR A 104 0.52 10.32 -4.47
CA TYR A 104 0.94 10.22 -5.87
C TYR A 104 0.28 11.27 -6.77
N ALA A 105 -0.32 12.31 -6.19
CA ALA A 105 -0.88 13.44 -6.89
C ALA A 105 0.01 14.68 -6.70
N ALA A 106 0.01 15.57 -7.69
CA ALA A 106 0.69 16.86 -7.60
C ALA A 106 0.00 17.79 -6.59
N ASP A 107 -1.32 17.68 -6.48
CA ASP A 107 -2.12 18.36 -5.46
C ASP A 107 -2.67 17.35 -4.43
N PRO A 108 -2.14 17.34 -3.20
CA PRO A 108 -2.63 16.49 -2.12
C PRO A 108 -4.09 16.80 -1.72
N ALA A 109 -4.61 17.99 -2.06
CA ALA A 109 -5.95 18.45 -1.68
C ALA A 109 -7.09 17.85 -2.53
N GLY A 110 -6.78 17.05 -3.55
CA GLY A 110 -7.79 16.18 -4.17
C GLY A 110 -7.77 16.06 -5.70
N ASP A 111 -6.83 16.71 -6.40
CA ASP A 111 -6.70 16.49 -7.84
C ASP A 111 -5.79 15.29 -8.13
N PHE A 112 -6.40 14.10 -8.14
CA PHE A 112 -5.71 12.86 -8.51
C PHE A 112 -5.44 12.73 -10.02
N ASP A 113 -5.88 13.69 -10.84
CA ASP A 113 -5.72 13.65 -12.29
C ASP A 113 -4.35 14.14 -12.74
N VAL A 114 -3.64 14.87 -11.85
CA VAL A 114 -2.26 15.30 -12.07
C VAL A 114 -1.33 14.39 -11.27
N PRO A 115 -0.76 13.34 -11.87
CA PRO A 115 0.11 12.40 -11.16
C PRO A 115 1.46 13.04 -10.83
N ALA A 116 2.01 12.70 -9.66
CA ALA A 116 3.35 13.10 -9.24
C ALA A 116 4.19 11.87 -8.88
N ARG A 117 5.43 11.84 -9.38
CA ARG A 117 6.41 10.81 -9.04
C ARG A 117 6.67 10.79 -7.53
N VAL A 118 6.78 9.58 -6.99
CA VAL A 118 7.23 9.33 -5.63
C VAL A 118 8.35 8.30 -5.68
N ASP A 119 9.59 8.71 -5.47
CA ASP A 119 10.70 7.77 -5.36
C ASP A 119 10.71 7.02 -4.03
N ALA A 120 11.61 6.03 -3.94
CA ALA A 120 11.71 5.16 -2.77
C ALA A 120 12.19 5.90 -1.50
N GLU A 121 12.91 7.01 -1.61
CA GLU A 121 13.34 7.79 -0.45
C GLU A 121 12.16 8.56 0.15
N ARG A 122 11.44 9.31 -0.70
CA ARG A 122 10.22 10.03 -0.32
C ARG A 122 9.18 9.10 0.28
N LEU A 123 8.98 7.92 -0.32
CA LEU A 123 8.06 6.92 0.21
C LEU A 123 8.48 6.43 1.60
N ARG A 124 9.75 6.06 1.81
CA ARG A 124 10.24 5.61 3.12
C ARG A 124 10.07 6.67 4.20
N ALA A 125 10.31 7.94 3.87
CA ALA A 125 10.08 9.05 4.79
C ALA A 125 8.60 9.16 5.20
N ALA A 126 7.66 9.01 4.25
CA ALA A 126 6.23 9.05 4.54
C ALA A 126 5.75 7.86 5.38
N LEU A 127 6.34 6.68 5.20
CA LEU A 127 6.02 5.45 5.95
C LEU A 127 6.51 5.46 7.40
N ALA A 128 7.46 6.34 7.73
CA ALA A 128 7.94 6.54 9.10
C ALA A 128 6.97 7.40 9.95
N ALA A 129 5.97 8.03 9.33
CA ALA A 129 5.01 8.89 10.01
C ALA A 129 4.00 8.10 10.87
N ARG A 130 3.58 8.69 11.99
CA ARG A 130 2.50 8.15 12.84
C ARG A 130 1.13 8.35 12.18
N ARG A 131 0.11 7.59 12.61
CA ARG A 131 -1.27 7.82 12.17
C ARG A 131 -1.69 9.24 12.56
N TYR A 132 -2.52 9.89 11.76
CA TYR A 132 -3.07 11.20 12.13
C TYR A 132 -3.89 11.15 13.44
N ALA A 133 -4.44 9.99 13.78
CA ALA A 133 -5.16 9.76 15.04
C ALA A 133 -4.25 9.72 16.29
N ASP A 134 -2.95 9.51 16.11
CA ASP A 134 -1.96 9.44 17.20
C ASP A 134 -1.22 10.77 17.43
N ALA A 135 -1.66 11.85 16.75
CA ALA A 135 -1.03 13.17 16.71
C ALA A 135 -1.80 14.23 17.50
#